data_AF-A0A2V8T569-F1
#
_entry.id   AF-A0A2V8T569-F1
#
_cell.length_a   1.000
_cell.length_b   1.000
_cell.length_c   1.000
_cell.angle_alpha   90.00
_cell.angle_beta   90.00
_cell.angle_gamma   90.00
#
_symmetry.space_group_name_H-M   'P 1'
#
loop_
_entity.id
_entity.type
_entity.pdbx_description
1 polymer ?
#
loop_
_entity_poly.entity_id
_entity_poly.type
_entity_poly.pdbx_seq_one_letter_code
_entity_poly.pdbx_strand_id
1 'polypeptide(L)'
;ARGLTPGVINKQFADALLNPPQVPAAVTTAIAKLTEQDFTDCATTLNCQAAAIRAVVAVESAGGGFFADGRPKILFEAKYFHKLTGGQYDKSHPNISSPVWDKSLYKGGVREWDRLNEAAALDRNAAL
;
A
#
# COMPACT_ATOMS: atom_id res chain seq x y z
N ALA A 1 -24.67 -26.29 -6.02
CA ALA A 1 -23.69 -26.07 -7.10
C ALA A 1 -24.21 -24.96 -8.02
N ARG A 2 -23.71 -23.72 -7.91
CA ARG A 2 -24.03 -22.65 -8.86
C ARG A 2 -22.89 -22.60 -9.89
N GLY A 3 -23.11 -23.25 -11.02
CA GLY A 3 -22.15 -23.32 -12.12
C GLY A 3 -21.99 -21.96 -12.79
N LEU A 4 -20.74 -21.62 -13.09
CA LEU A 4 -20.38 -20.57 -14.03
C LEU A 4 -20.86 -21.01 -15.43
N THR A 5 -21.72 -20.23 -16.07
CA THR A 5 -22.14 -20.49 -17.45
C THR A 5 -20.97 -20.23 -18.40
N PRO A 6 -20.65 -21.14 -19.35
CA PRO A 6 -19.62 -20.89 -20.34
C PRO A 6 -20.06 -19.76 -21.29
N GLY A 7 -19.18 -18.78 -21.52
CA GLY A 7 -19.24 -17.98 -22.76
C GLY A 7 -19.62 -16.51 -22.67
N VAL A 8 -19.58 -15.84 -21.52
CA VAL A 8 -19.66 -14.36 -21.50
C VAL A 8 -18.45 -13.78 -20.79
N ILE A 9 -17.30 -13.80 -21.48
CA ILE A 9 -16.26 -12.80 -21.23
C ILE A 9 -16.77 -11.51 -21.87
N ASN A 10 -17.53 -10.71 -21.12
CA ASN A 10 -17.92 -9.39 -21.61
C ASN A 10 -16.72 -8.43 -21.53
N LYS A 11 -16.76 -7.34 -22.30
CA LYS A 11 -15.68 -6.34 -22.33
C LYS A 11 -15.31 -5.83 -20.94
N GLN A 12 -16.26 -5.69 -20.03
CA GLN A 12 -16.01 -5.23 -18.66
C GLN A 12 -15.30 -6.28 -17.79
N PHE A 13 -15.60 -7.57 -17.99
CA PHE A 13 -14.89 -8.70 -17.38
C PHE A 13 -13.50 -8.88 -18.00
N ALA A 14 -13.38 -8.74 -19.33
CA ALA A 14 -12.09 -8.72 -20.02
C ALA A 14 -11.24 -7.56 -19.55
N ASP A 15 -11.79 -6.34 -19.47
CA ASP A 15 -11.11 -5.14 -19.02
C ASP A 15 -10.72 -5.26 -17.54
N ALA A 16 -11.53 -5.89 -16.68
CA ALA A 16 -11.18 -6.15 -15.28
C ALA A 16 -10.08 -7.22 -15.11
N LEU A 17 -10.02 -8.22 -16.01
CA LEU A 17 -8.96 -9.24 -16.05
C LEU A 17 -7.66 -8.68 -16.66
N LEU A 18 -7.76 -7.81 -17.66
CA LEU A 18 -6.64 -7.18 -18.35
C LEU A 18 -6.11 -5.96 -17.59
N ASN A 19 -6.95 -5.32 -16.76
CA ASN A 19 -6.65 -4.10 -16.05
C ASN A 19 -7.17 -4.19 -14.61
N PRO A 20 -6.50 -4.97 -13.74
CA PRO A 20 -6.89 -5.06 -12.33
C PRO A 20 -6.90 -3.65 -11.72
N PRO A 21 -7.72 -3.36 -10.70
CA PRO A 21 -7.77 -2.04 -10.07
C PRO A 21 -6.37 -1.68 -9.60
N GLN A 22 -5.69 -0.81 -10.35
CA GLN A 22 -4.33 -0.44 -10.04
C GLN A 22 -4.36 0.29 -8.70
N VAL A 23 -3.39 0.00 -7.82
CA VAL A 23 -3.12 0.94 -6.72
C VAL A 23 -2.83 2.32 -7.31
N PRO A 24 -3.13 3.41 -6.57
CA PRO A 24 -3.19 4.75 -7.14
C PRO A 24 -1.97 5.04 -8.03
N ALA A 25 -2.25 5.31 -9.30
CA ALA A 25 -1.25 5.75 -10.26
C ALA A 25 -0.59 7.04 -9.76
N ALA A 26 0.56 7.40 -10.33
CA ALA A 26 1.21 8.68 -10.04
C ALA A 26 0.17 9.82 -10.11
N VAL A 27 0.06 10.57 -9.01
CA VAL A 27 -0.90 11.67 -8.89
C VAL A 27 -0.13 12.97 -9.10
N THR A 28 -0.44 13.69 -10.18
CA THR A 28 0.24 14.95 -10.53
C THR A 28 -0.26 16.16 -9.75
N THR A 29 -1.26 15.99 -8.87
CA THR A 29 -1.76 17.04 -7.99
C THR A 29 -0.70 17.45 -6.97
N ALA A 30 -0.72 18.72 -6.58
CA ALA A 30 0.20 19.26 -5.57
C ALA A 30 0.16 18.42 -4.28
N ILE A 31 1.34 17.97 -3.85
CA ILE A 31 1.50 17.22 -2.60
C ILE A 31 1.17 18.16 -1.44
N ALA A 32 0.06 17.88 -0.75
CA ALA A 32 -0.34 18.63 0.43
C ALA A 32 0.71 18.47 1.53
N LYS A 33 1.10 19.59 2.14
CA LYS A 33 1.97 19.62 3.33
C LYS A 33 1.10 19.79 4.57
N LEU A 34 1.57 19.24 5.68
CA LEU A 34 0.97 19.52 6.99
C LEU A 34 0.98 21.01 7.29
N THR A 35 -0.14 21.49 7.80
CA THR A 35 -0.39 22.86 8.24
C THR A 35 -0.39 22.95 9.76
N GLU A 36 -0.29 24.16 10.31
CA GLU A 36 -0.42 24.37 11.77
C GLU A 36 -1.80 23.98 12.31
N GLN A 37 -2.83 24.03 11.46
CA GLN A 37 -4.16 23.58 11.83
C GLN A 37 -4.18 22.06 12.04
N ASP A 38 -3.52 21.29 11.16
CA ASP A 38 -3.44 19.82 11.30
C ASP A 38 -2.80 19.42 12.64
N PHE A 39 -1.76 20.14 13.08
CA PHE A 39 -1.13 19.92 14.39
C PHE A 39 -2.07 20.24 15.54
N THR A 40 -2.87 21.30 15.41
CA THR A 40 -3.83 21.76 16.43
C THR A 40 -5.01 20.78 16.56
N ASP A 41 -5.52 20.30 15.43
CA ASP A 41 -6.63 19.35 15.38
C ASP A 41 -6.21 17.98 15.93
N CYS A 42 -5.02 17.51 15.57
CA CYS A 42 -4.44 16.28 16.11
C CYS A 42 -4.21 16.39 17.62
N ALA A 43 -3.67 17.52 18.09
CA ALA A 43 -3.45 17.77 19.51
C ALA A 43 -4.76 17.77 20.31
N THR A 44 -5.82 18.35 19.75
CA THR A 44 -7.16 18.35 20.35
C THR A 44 -7.72 16.92 20.40
N THR A 45 -7.61 16.16 19.32
CA THR A 45 -8.07 14.77 19.23
C THR A 45 -7.38 13.86 20.24
N LEU A 46 -6.06 14.03 20.42
CA LEU A 46 -5.24 13.24 21.33
C LEU A 46 -5.15 13.84 22.74
N ASN A 47 -5.88 14.94 23.01
CA ASN A 47 -5.89 15.67 24.28
C ASN A 47 -4.46 15.96 24.81
N CYS A 48 -3.63 16.54 23.96
CA CYS A 48 -2.26 16.90 24.29
C CYS A 48 -1.86 18.26 23.70
N GLN A 49 -0.61 18.67 23.91
CA GLN A 49 -0.09 19.92 23.37
C GLN A 49 0.33 19.74 21.91
N ALA A 50 0.04 20.73 21.04
CA ALA A 50 0.55 20.73 19.66
C ALA A 50 2.08 20.64 19.57
N ALA A 51 2.80 21.12 20.59
CA ALA A 51 4.25 20.94 20.69
C ALA A 51 4.66 19.47 20.81
N ALA A 52 3.89 18.63 21.51
CA ALA A 52 4.15 17.20 21.61
C ALA A 52 3.93 16.50 20.25
N ILE A 53 2.87 16.86 19.52
CA ILE A 53 2.64 16.34 18.16
C ILE A 53 3.80 16.72 17.24
N ARG A 54 4.25 17.99 17.27
CA ARG A 54 5.41 18.44 16.48
C ARG A 54 6.69 17.69 16.85
N ALA A 55 6.93 17.43 18.14
CA ALA A 55 8.08 16.66 18.59
C ALA A 55 8.06 15.23 18.03
N VAL A 56 6.91 14.55 18.07
CA VAL A 56 6.75 13.21 17.48
C VAL A 56 6.99 13.25 15.98
N VAL A 57 6.39 14.21 15.25
CA VAL A 57 6.62 14.34 13.80
C VAL A 57 8.10 14.59 13.49
N ALA A 58 8.80 15.40 14.29
CA ALA A 58 10.22 15.68 14.07
C ALA A 58 11.14 14.46 14.27
N VAL A 59 10.76 13.52 15.13
CA VAL A 59 11.58 12.34 15.48
C VAL A 59 11.20 11.10 14.68
N GLU A 60 9.89 10.86 14.49
CA GLU A 60 9.36 9.61 13.93
C GLU A 60 9.07 9.69 12.44
N SER A 61 9.01 10.89 11.86
CA SER A 61 8.80 11.03 10.41
C SER A 61 10.12 10.93 9.64
N ALA A 62 10.08 10.24 8.50
CA ALA A 62 11.17 10.26 7.51
C ALA A 62 11.04 11.47 6.55
N GLY A 63 10.65 12.63 7.08
CA GLY A 63 10.31 13.82 6.32
C GLY A 63 8.94 13.73 5.64
N GLY A 64 8.81 14.25 4.42
CA GLY A 64 7.54 14.25 3.68
C GLY A 64 6.98 12.84 3.43
N GLY A 65 5.65 12.68 3.51
CA GLY A 65 4.97 11.39 3.37
C GLY A 65 4.79 10.87 1.95
N PHE A 66 5.20 11.63 0.92
CA PHE A 66 4.98 11.31 -0.49
C PHE A 66 6.29 11.32 -1.28
N PHE A 67 6.36 10.54 -2.35
CA PHE A 67 7.40 10.61 -3.38
C PHE A 67 7.13 11.77 -4.34
N ALA A 68 8.11 12.09 -5.19
CA ALA A 68 8.00 13.18 -6.16
C ALA A 68 6.90 12.97 -7.22
N ASP A 69 6.47 11.73 -7.43
CA ASP A 69 5.37 11.36 -8.33
C ASP A 69 3.99 11.38 -7.63
N GLY A 70 3.92 11.93 -6.42
CA GLY A 70 2.69 12.10 -5.65
C GLY A 70 2.19 10.84 -4.94
N ARG A 71 2.86 9.69 -5.09
CA ARG A 71 2.46 8.49 -4.36
C ARG A 71 2.93 8.52 -2.91
N PRO A 72 2.15 8.02 -1.93
CA PRO A 72 2.61 7.83 -0.57
C PRO A 72 3.89 7.00 -0.50
N LYS A 73 4.76 7.33 0.45
CA LYS A 73 5.87 6.47 0.84
C LYS A 73 5.30 5.22 1.50
N ILE A 74 5.68 4.05 1.01
CA ILE A 74 5.24 2.75 1.53
C ILE A 74 6.44 1.81 1.67
N LEU A 75 6.26 0.78 2.48
CA LEU A 75 7.09 -0.42 2.49
C LEU A 75 6.14 -1.61 2.41
N PHE A 76 6.30 -2.46 1.39
CA PHE A 76 5.45 -3.65 1.25
C PHE A 76 6.02 -4.80 2.09
N GLU A 77 5.18 -5.40 2.93
CA GLU A 77 5.60 -6.41 3.89
C GLU A 77 5.13 -7.82 3.49
N ALA A 78 6.01 -8.57 2.83
CA ALA A 78 5.72 -9.92 2.33
C ALA A 78 5.29 -10.90 3.42
N LYS A 79 5.74 -10.69 4.66
CA LYS A 79 5.35 -11.50 5.82
C LYS A 79 3.89 -11.31 6.21
N TYR A 80 3.36 -10.09 6.13
CA TYR A 80 1.95 -9.84 6.40
C TYR A 80 1.07 -10.39 5.28
N PHE A 81 1.51 -10.24 4.03
CA PHE A 81 0.81 -10.84 2.89
C PHE A 81 0.74 -12.37 2.98
N HIS A 82 1.85 -13.04 3.35
CA HIS A 82 1.86 -14.47 3.67
C HIS A 82 0.81 -14.80 4.75
N LYS A 83 0.82 -14.08 5.87
CA LYS A 83 -0.09 -14.34 6.99
C LYS A 83 -1.56 -14.19 6.58
N LEU A 84 -1.88 -13.15 5.81
CA LEU A 84 -3.25 -12.84 5.41
C LEU A 84 -3.78 -13.79 4.31
N THR A 85 -2.90 -14.35 3.49
CA THR A 85 -3.23 -15.34 2.44
C THR A 85 -3.05 -16.79 2.89
N GLY A 86 -2.64 -17.02 4.15
CA GLY A 86 -2.31 -18.37 4.65
C GLY A 86 -1.16 -19.05 3.90
N GLY A 87 -0.23 -18.26 3.35
CA GLY A 87 0.93 -18.76 2.61
C GLY A 87 0.62 -19.34 1.22
N GLN A 88 -0.56 -19.06 0.67
CA GLN A 88 -1.00 -19.55 -0.64
C GLN A 88 0.02 -19.25 -1.76
N TYR A 89 0.75 -18.13 -1.65
CA TYR A 89 1.63 -17.63 -2.70
C TYR A 89 3.13 -17.82 -2.43
N ASP A 90 3.53 -18.47 -1.34
CA ASP A 90 4.95 -18.58 -0.94
C ASP A 90 5.84 -19.22 -2.02
N LYS A 91 5.32 -20.24 -2.69
CA LYS A 91 6.07 -20.97 -3.71
C LYS A 91 6.09 -20.25 -5.07
N SER A 92 4.99 -19.62 -5.43
CA SER A 92 4.83 -18.98 -6.74
C SER A 92 5.38 -17.55 -6.78
N HIS A 93 5.36 -16.84 -5.64
CA HIS A 93 5.76 -15.44 -5.53
C HIS A 93 6.57 -15.20 -4.24
N PRO A 94 7.75 -15.85 -4.08
CA PRO A 94 8.55 -15.75 -2.84
C PRO A 94 9.02 -14.32 -2.49
N ASN A 95 9.02 -13.41 -3.47
CA ASN A 95 9.34 -12.00 -3.26
C ASN A 95 8.18 -11.18 -2.66
N ILE A 96 6.96 -11.72 -2.74
CA ILE A 96 5.70 -11.08 -2.35
C ILE A 96 5.06 -11.79 -1.15
N SER A 97 5.24 -13.10 -1.02
CA SER A 97 4.77 -13.90 0.11
C SER A 97 5.92 -14.70 0.68
N SER A 98 6.26 -14.44 1.95
CA SER A 98 7.30 -15.19 2.66
C SER A 98 6.95 -15.32 4.14
N PRO A 99 7.07 -16.52 4.76
CA PRO A 99 6.79 -16.72 6.18
C PRO A 99 7.82 -16.04 7.10
N VAL A 100 9.02 -15.76 6.57
CA VAL A 100 10.14 -15.20 7.33
C VAL A 100 10.33 -13.74 6.95
N TRP A 101 10.61 -12.91 7.96
CA TRP A 101 11.00 -11.54 7.71
C TRP A 101 12.37 -11.52 7.02
N ASP A 102 12.41 -10.96 5.81
CA ASP A 102 13.61 -10.87 5.00
C ASP A 102 13.72 -9.47 4.38
N LYS A 103 14.68 -8.69 4.90
CA LYS A 103 14.95 -7.33 4.44
C LYS A 103 15.45 -7.27 3.00
N SER A 104 16.03 -8.35 2.48
CA SER A 104 16.57 -8.39 1.12
C SER A 104 15.47 -8.30 0.04
N LEU A 105 14.22 -8.58 0.41
CA LEU A 105 13.06 -8.45 -0.48
C LEU A 105 12.65 -6.99 -0.73
N TYR A 106 13.11 -6.05 0.11
CA TYR A 106 12.79 -4.63 -0.04
C TYR A 106 13.55 -4.03 -1.22
N LYS A 107 12.81 -3.48 -2.18
CA LYS A 107 13.35 -2.68 -3.28
C LYS A 107 13.61 -1.23 -2.84
N GLY A 108 12.82 -0.74 -1.89
CA GLY A 108 12.90 0.60 -1.34
C GLY A 108 12.38 1.70 -2.26
N GLY A 109 12.06 2.84 -1.65
CA GLY A 109 11.56 4.01 -2.37
C GLY A 109 10.31 3.71 -3.18
N VAL A 110 10.20 4.32 -4.35
CA VAL A 110 9.02 4.21 -5.21
C VAL A 110 8.79 2.78 -5.73
N ARG A 111 9.82 1.94 -5.77
CA ARG A 111 9.77 0.56 -6.28
C ARG A 111 9.02 -0.40 -5.36
N GLU A 112 8.72 0.00 -4.13
CA GLU A 112 7.81 -0.77 -3.27
C GLU A 112 6.39 -0.84 -3.84
N TRP A 113 5.98 0.14 -4.65
CA TRP A 113 4.71 0.08 -5.37
C TRP A 113 4.67 -1.04 -6.42
N ASP A 114 5.81 -1.44 -6.99
CA ASP A 114 5.84 -2.60 -7.91
C ASP A 114 5.45 -3.88 -7.17
N ARG A 115 5.95 -4.04 -5.93
CA ARG A 115 5.66 -5.21 -5.09
C ARG A 115 4.20 -5.20 -4.63
N LEU A 116 3.69 -4.03 -4.24
CA LEU A 116 2.29 -3.88 -3.86
C LEU A 116 1.34 -4.16 -5.04
N ASN A 117 1.68 -3.70 -6.25
CA ASN A 117 0.91 -4.00 -7.46
C ASN A 117 0.85 -5.51 -7.74
N GLU A 118 2.00 -6.19 -7.66
CA GLU A 118 2.07 -7.65 -7.83
C GLU A 118 1.22 -8.37 -6.78
N ALA A 119 1.32 -7.99 -5.51
CA ALA A 119 0.50 -8.52 -4.43
C ALA A 119 -1.00 -8.29 -4.64
N ALA A 120 -1.38 -7.06 -5.04
CA ALA A 120 -2.77 -6.69 -5.23
C ALA A 120 -3.41 -7.39 -6.45
N ALA A 121 -2.61 -7.82 -7.43
CA ALA A 121 -3.06 -8.66 -8.53
C ALA A 121 -3.35 -10.12 -8.09
N LEU A 122 -2.69 -10.58 -7.02
CA LEU A 122 -2.91 -11.91 -6.44
C LEU A 122 -4.10 -11.91 -5.46
N ASP A 123 -4.06 -11.00 -4.49
CA ASP A 123 -5.13 -10.77 -3.51
C ASP A 123 -5.08 -9.31 -3.03
N ARG A 124 -5.98 -8.48 -3.53
CA ARG A 124 -6.04 -7.05 -3.18
C ARG A 124 -6.30 -6.80 -1.70
N ASN A 125 -7.15 -7.59 -1.06
CA ASN A 125 -7.55 -7.35 0.33
C ASN A 125 -6.42 -7.74 1.28
N ALA A 126 -5.64 -8.77 0.95
CA ALA A 126 -4.46 -9.12 1.72
C ALA A 126 -3.27 -8.16 1.49
N ALA A 127 -3.27 -7.42 0.38
CA ALA A 127 -2.18 -6.53 -0.01
C ALA A 127 -2.23 -5.12 0.62
N LEU A 128 -3.41 -4.63 1.01
CA LEU A 128 -3.67 -3.26 1.50
C LEU A 128 -4.11 -3.24 2.96
#